data_AF-A0A519NFP5-F1
#
_entry.id   AF-A0A519NFP5-F1
#
_cell.length_a   1.000
_cell.length_b   1.000
_cell.length_c   1.000
_cell.angle_alpha   90.00
_cell.angle_beta   90.00
_cell.angle_gamma   90.00
#
_symmetry.space_group_name_H-M   'P 1'
#
loop_
_entity.id
_entity.type
_entity.pdbx_description
1 polymer ?
#
loop_
_entity_poly.entity_id
_entity_poly.type
_entity_poly.pdbx_seq_one_letter_code
_entity_poly.pdbx_strand_id
1 'polypeptide(L)' 'MKNFHYFLRVFAAISIGLTAGLLTYGLLTLEEFTAEPIGRMVLISVCTGITTGFVLALAALIFKPQFSRK' A
#
# COMPACT_ATOMS: atom_id res chain seq x y z
N MET A 1 5.68 7.66 21.02
CA MET A 1 4.98 6.36 21.07
C MET A 1 3.66 6.32 20.27
N LYS A 2 2.63 7.14 20.58
CA LYS A 2 1.31 7.10 19.90
C LYS A 2 1.33 7.48 18.40
N ASN A 3 2.23 8.37 17.99
CA ASN A 3 2.33 8.80 16.58
C ASN A 3 2.96 7.72 15.69
N PHE A 4 3.99 7.04 16.16
CA PHE A 4 4.61 5.93 15.45
C PHE A 4 3.67 4.73 15.27
N HIS A 5 2.88 4.39 16.30
CA HIS A 5 1.84 3.34 16.17
C HIS A 5 0.75 3.72 15.16
N TYR A 6 0.35 4.99 15.12
CA TYR A 6 -0.61 5.48 14.13
C TYR A 6 -0.03 5.39 12.71
N PHE A 7 1.21 5.84 12.52
CA PHE A 7 1.93 5.70 11.26
C PHE A 7 1.98 4.24 10.81
N LEU A 8 2.39 3.32 11.68
CA LEU A 8 2.50 1.91 11.35
C LEU A 8 1.14 1.32 10.93
N ARG A 9 0.05 1.68 11.62
CA ARG A 9 -1.30 1.25 11.25
C ARG A 9 -1.73 1.78 9.88
N VAL A 10 -1.53 3.07 9.63
CA VAL A 10 -1.89 3.69 8.34
C VAL A 10 -1.03 3.12 7.21
N PHE A 11 0.28 3.01 7.43
CA PHE A 11 1.22 2.41 6.49
C PHE A 11 0.82 0.98 6.13
N ALA A 12 0.57 0.14 7.13
CA ALA A 12 0.19 -1.26 6.90
C ALA A 12 -1.14 -1.38 6.17
N ALA A 13 -2.17 -0.62 6.59
CA ALA A 13 -3.49 -0.65 5.96
C ALA A 13 -3.44 -0.24 4.49
N ILE A 14 -2.73 0.85 4.18
CA ILE A 14 -2.60 1.36 2.81
C ILE A 14 -1.75 0.42 1.96
N SER A 15 -0.61 -0.05 2.48
CA SER A 15 0.29 -0.95 1.75
C SER A 15 -0.39 -2.27 1.41
N ILE A 16 -1.10 -2.89 2.36
CA ILE A 16 -1.85 -4.13 2.13
C ILE A 16 -2.99 -3.89 1.14
N GLY A 17 -3.77 -2.81 1.30
CA GLY A 17 -4.88 -2.49 0.42
C GLY A 17 -4.45 -2.26 -1.03
N LEU A 18 -3.40 -1.46 -1.25
CA LEU A 18 -2.84 -1.22 -2.59
C LEU A 18 -2.24 -2.47 -3.20
N THR A 19 -1.45 -3.23 -2.43
CA THR A 19 -0.82 -4.46 -2.93
C THR A 19 -1.88 -5.49 -3.32
N ALA A 20 -2.89 -5.69 -2.47
CA ALA A 20 -4.00 -6.59 -2.77
C ALA A 20 -4.78 -6.13 -4.01
N GLY A 21 -5.12 -4.83 -4.09
CA GLY A 21 -5.85 -4.27 -5.23
C GLY A 21 -5.08 -4.41 -6.56
N LEU A 22 -3.78 -4.12 -6.55
CA LEU A 22 -2.91 -4.26 -7.73
C LEU A 22 -2.72 -5.72 -8.13
N LEU A 23 -2.61 -6.64 -7.15
CA LEU A 23 -2.54 -8.08 -7.43
C LEU A 23 -3.84 -8.58 -8.04
N THR A 24 -5.00 -8.23 -7.47
CA THR A 24 -6.30 -8.63 -8.00
C THR A 24 -6.52 -8.05 -9.40
N TYR A 25 -6.23 -6.77 -9.60
CA TYR A 25 -6.34 -6.13 -10.91
C TYR A 25 -5.44 -6.82 -11.95
N GLY A 26 -4.17 -7.02 -11.61
CA GLY A 26 -3.21 -7.66 -12.50
C GLY A 26 -3.58 -9.11 -12.82
N LEU A 27 -4.09 -9.88 -11.84
CA LEU A 27 -4.59 -11.23 -12.10
C LEU A 27 -5.79 -11.26 -13.06
N LEU A 28 -6.66 -10.25 -13.01
CA LEU A 28 -7.81 -10.13 -13.93
C LEU A 28 -7.42 -9.64 -15.32
N THR A 29 -6.25 -9.00 -15.47
CA THR A 29 -5.74 -8.47 -16.74
C THR A 29 -4.65 -9.33 -17.37
N LEU A 30 -4.18 -10.37 -16.68
CA LEU A 30 -3.18 -11.30 -17.22
C LEU A 30 -3.82 -12.17 -18.32
N GLU A 31 -3.35 -12.02 -19.56
CA GLU A 31 -3.73 -12.88 -20.67
C GLU A 31 -3.05 -14.26 -20.59
N GLU A 32 -1.85 -14.34 -20.02
CA GLU A 32 -1.08 -15.58 -19.88
C GLU A 32 -0.50 -15.75 -18.46
N PHE A 33 -0.92 -16.82 -17.78
CA PHE A 33 -0.45 -17.16 -16.43
C PHE A 33 0.90 -17.89 -16.44
N THR A 34 1.93 -17.22 -16.93
CA THR A 34 3.32 -17.72 -16.90
C THR A 34 4.11 -17.10 -15.74
N ALA A 35 5.20 -17.76 -15.32
CA ALA A 35 5.95 -17.37 -14.11
C ALA A 35 6.59 -15.98 -14.20
N GLU A 36 7.01 -15.55 -15.39
CA GLU A 36 7.64 -14.24 -15.62
C GLU A 36 6.69 -13.04 -15.42
N PRO A 37 5.52 -12.96 -16.09
CA PRO A 37 4.59 -11.84 -15.91
C PRO A 37 3.98 -11.82 -14.51
N ILE A 38 3.70 -12.99 -13.92
CA ILE A 38 3.23 -13.08 -12.53
C ILE A 38 4.30 -12.53 -11.56
N GLY A 39 5.56 -12.97 -11.72
CA GLY A 39 6.65 -12.50 -10.87
C GLY A 39 6.86 -10.98 -10.97
N ARG A 40 6.82 -10.44 -12.19
CA ARG A 40 6.95 -9.00 -12.44
C ARG A 40 5.78 -8.21 -11.85
N MET A 41 4.55 -8.72 -11.99
CA MET A 41 3.36 -8.11 -11.43
C MET A 41 3.39 -8.07 -9.91
N VAL A 42 3.76 -9.18 -9.26
CA VAL A 42 3.90 -9.26 -7.81
C VAL A 42 4.95 -8.26 -7.32
N LEU A 43 6.10 -8.20 -8.00
CA LEU A 43 7.16 -7.27 -7.65
C LEU A 43 6.71 -5.81 -7.76
N ILE A 44 6.07 -5.44 -8.87
CA ILE A 44 5.55 -4.08 -9.09
C ILE A 44 4.50 -3.75 -8.03
N SER A 45 3.55 -4.65 -7.79
CA SER A 45 2.48 -4.47 -6.82
C SER A 45 3.02 -4.21 -5.41
N VAL A 46 3.98 -5.02 -4.95
CA VAL A 46 4.60 -4.86 -3.63
C VAL A 46 5.41 -3.56 -3.56
N CYS A 47 6.23 -3.26 -4.57
CA CYS A 47 7.02 -2.02 -4.60
C CYS A 47 6.12 -0.78 -4.58
N THR A 48 5.07 -0.74 -5.39
CA THR A 48 4.10 0.35 -5.44
C THR A 48 3.33 0.45 -4.13
N GLY A 49 2.80 -0.67 -3.60
CA GLY A 49 2.09 -0.69 -2.34
C GLY A 49 2.91 -0.13 -1.18
N ILE A 50 4.19 -0.54 -1.06
CA ILE A 50 5.09 -0.05 -0.02
C ILE A 50 5.43 1.43 -0.22
N THR A 51 5.81 1.86 -1.43
CA THR A 51 6.19 3.25 -1.66
C THR A 51 5.02 4.21 -1.48
N THR A 52 3.86 3.89 -2.07
CA THR A 52 2.64 4.71 -1.91
C THR A 52 2.15 4.67 -0.47
N GLY A 53 2.17 3.50 0.17
CA GLY A 53 1.82 3.34 1.59
C GLY A 53 2.71 4.19 2.50
N PHE A 54 4.01 4.24 2.24
CA PHE A 54 4.95 5.04 3.02
C PHE A 54 4.70 6.54 2.87
N VAL A 55 4.55 7.02 1.63
CA VAL A 55 4.26 8.43 1.34
C VAL A 55 2.93 8.86 1.97
N LEU A 56 1.89 8.06 1.85
CA LEU A 56 0.57 8.38 2.41
C LEU A 56 0.55 8.29 3.94
N ALA A 57 1.28 7.35 4.54
CA ALA A 57 1.41 7.28 5.99
C ALA A 57 2.21 8.46 6.55
N LEU A 58 3.23 8.93 5.84
CA LEU A 58 3.93 10.18 6.18
C LEU A 58 3.01 11.39 6.05
N ALA A 59 2.25 11.50 4.97
CA ALA A 59 1.25 12.54 4.80
C ALA A 59 0.22 12.49 5.96
N ALA A 60 -0.30 11.32 6.31
CA ALA A 60 -1.25 11.14 7.40
C ALA A 60 -0.67 11.55 8.77
N LEU A 61 0.64 11.38 8.99
CA LEU A 61 1.32 11.89 10.18
C LEU A 61 1.39 13.43 10.19
N ILE A 62 1.72 14.04 9.05
CA ILE A 62 1.83 15.51 8.90
C ILE A 62 0.46 16.17 9.06
N PHE A 63 -0.58 15.58 8.47
CA PHE A 63 -1.97 16.07 8.51
C PHE A 63 -2.79 15.57 9.70
N LYS A 64 -2.15 14.89 10.67
CA LYS A 64 -2.77 14.46 11.92
C LYS A 64 -3.44 15.58 12.76
N PRO A 65 -3.14 16.91 12.66
CA PRO A 65 -3.78 17.90 13.52
C PRO A 65 -5.19 18.35 13.11
N GLN A 66 -5.90 17.69 12.18
CA GLN A 66 -7.27 18.08 11.80
C GLN A 66 -8.40 17.15 12.32
N PHE A 67 -8.09 15.88 12.65
CA PHE A 67 -9.13 14.88 13.01
C PHE A 67 -9.10 14.40 14.46
N SER A 68 -8.17 14.90 15.28
CA SER A 68 -8.05 14.60 16.71
C SER A 68 -8.44 15.81 17.58
N ARG A 69 -9.53 16.49 17.24
CA ARG A 69 -10.27 17.35 18.18
C ARG A 69 -11.56 16.63 18.57
N LYS A 70 -11.46 15.73 19.54
CA LYS A 70 -12.56 15.37 20.44
C LYS A 70 -11.95 15.08 21.80
#